data_AF-A0A1V5SR87-F1
#
_entry.id   AF-A0A1V5SR87-F1
#
_cell.length_a   1.000
_cell.length_b   1.000
_cell.length_c   1.000
_cell.angle_alpha   90.00
_cell.angle_beta   90.00
_cell.angle_gamma   90.00
#
_symmetry.space_group_name_H-M   'P 1'
#
loop_
_entity.id
_entity.type
_entity.pdbx_description
1 polymer ?
#
loop_
_entity_poly.entity_id
_entity_poly.type
_entity_poly.pdbx_seq_one_letter_code
_entity_poly.pdbx_strand_id
1 'polypeptide(L)'
;MNKRRAGGFGFTLTELLIVIVVIGILAAIGIPRFAAQKDKAYVAEAVNIMSAIRQGQLAYRLEHSTYKNLTTTDNWDVIGMSNPNNSSAKFEYTVTNADADSAIIEAEQTIAGPAQDEAIELDVASGNWSGDHRFRPRN
;
A
#
# COMPACT_ATOMS: atom_id res chain seq x y z
N MET A 1 -26.85 -53.13 -36.30
CA MET A 1 -27.86 -52.34 -35.57
C MET A 1 -27.24 -51.01 -35.14
N ASN A 2 -27.52 -49.91 -35.85
CA ASN A 2 -26.96 -48.59 -35.53
C ASN A 2 -27.82 -47.88 -34.49
N LYS A 3 -27.38 -47.86 -33.23
CA LYS A 3 -27.98 -47.05 -32.17
C LYS A 3 -27.69 -45.56 -32.44
N ARG A 4 -28.74 -44.79 -32.72
CA ARG A 4 -28.65 -43.35 -33.02
C ARG A 4 -28.50 -42.52 -31.74
N ARG A 5 -27.36 -41.82 -31.69
CA ARG A 5 -27.02 -40.52 -31.07
C ARG A 5 -27.54 -40.23 -29.65
N ALA A 6 -26.60 -40.19 -28.71
CA ALA A 6 -26.74 -39.56 -27.40
C ALA A 6 -27.17 -38.09 -27.54
N GLY A 7 -28.17 -37.69 -26.77
CA GLY A 7 -28.69 -36.33 -26.73
C GLY A 7 -27.59 -35.35 -26.30
N GLY A 8 -27.26 -34.41 -27.19
CA GLY A 8 -26.43 -33.26 -26.84
C GLY A 8 -27.24 -32.32 -25.95
N PHE A 9 -26.98 -32.37 -24.64
CA PHE A 9 -27.43 -31.36 -23.70
C PHE A 9 -26.70 -30.05 -24.02
N GLY A 10 -27.32 -29.17 -24.80
CA GLY A 10 -26.82 -27.83 -25.08
C GLY A 10 -27.23 -26.85 -23.98
N PHE A 11 -26.33 -25.95 -23.62
CA PHE A 11 -26.57 -24.82 -22.70
C PHE A 11 -27.72 -23.95 -23.22
N THR A 12 -28.68 -23.56 -22.37
CA THR A 12 -29.72 -22.60 -22.77
C THR A 12 -29.23 -21.17 -22.61
N LEU A 13 -29.75 -20.26 -23.45
CA LEU A 13 -29.50 -18.82 -23.32
C LEU A 13 -29.99 -18.28 -21.97
N THR A 14 -31.08 -18.84 -21.45
CA THR A 14 -31.67 -18.44 -20.16
C THR A 14 -30.78 -18.83 -18.97
N GLU A 15 -30.09 -19.96 -19.04
CA GLU A 15 -29.13 -20.37 -18.00
C GLU A 15 -27.91 -19.44 -17.99
N LEU A 16 -27.41 -19.07 -19.17
CA LEU A 16 -26.29 -18.13 -19.25
C LEU A 16 -26.71 -16.71 -18.83
N LEU A 17 -27.95 -16.30 -19.12
CA LEU A 17 -28.51 -15.01 -18.71
C LEU A 17 -28.62 -14.88 -17.19
N ILE A 18 -29.15 -15.89 -16.50
CA ILE A 18 -29.27 -15.84 -15.03
C ILE A 18 -27.88 -15.79 -14.38
N VAL A 19 -26.90 -16.53 -14.91
CA VAL A 19 -25.54 -16.55 -14.38
C VAL A 19 -24.88 -15.18 -14.46
N ILE A 20 -24.98 -14.48 -15.60
CA ILE A 20 -24.38 -13.13 -15.73
C ILE A 20 -25.07 -12.10 -14.82
N VAL A 21 -26.38 -12.23 -14.58
CA VAL A 21 -27.12 -11.35 -13.67
C VAL A 21 -26.64 -11.55 -12.23
N VAL A 22 -26.51 -12.81 -11.79
CA VAL A 22 -26.02 -13.12 -10.44
C VAL A 22 -24.57 -12.66 -10.26
N ILE A 23 -23.69 -12.94 -11.22
CA ILE A 23 -22.29 -12.45 -11.17
C ILE A 23 -22.25 -10.92 -11.18
N GLY A 24 -23.13 -10.25 -11.93
CA GLY A 24 -23.24 -8.79 -11.96
C GLY A 24 -23.57 -8.19 -10.59
N ILE A 25 -24.55 -8.75 -9.87
CA ILE A 25 -24.92 -8.29 -8.53
C ILE A 25 -23.78 -8.52 -7.54
N LEU A 26 -23.15 -9.70 -7.58
CA LEU A 26 -22.02 -10.02 -6.71
C LEU A 26 -20.81 -9.12 -6.97
N ALA A 27 -20.50 -8.84 -8.24
CA ALA A 27 -19.41 -7.96 -8.63
C ALA A 27 -19.63 -6.52 -8.16
N ALA A 28 -20.87 -6.00 -8.27
CA ALA A 28 -21.21 -4.65 -7.85
C ALA A 28 -20.94 -4.41 -6.35
N ILE A 29 -21.17 -5.41 -5.50
CA ILE A 29 -20.90 -5.34 -4.05
C ILE A 29 -19.44 -5.72 -3.73
N GLY A 30 -18.88 -6.67 -4.47
CA GLY A 30 -17.56 -7.24 -4.22
C GLY A 30 -16.40 -6.30 -4.56
N ILE A 31 -16.44 -5.65 -5.73
CA ILE A 31 -15.37 -4.77 -6.20
C ILE A 31 -15.03 -3.64 -5.22
N PRO A 32 -15.99 -2.83 -4.72
CA PRO A 32 -15.66 -1.72 -3.82
C PRO A 32 -15.09 -2.22 -2.48
N ARG A 33 -15.60 -3.35 -1.96
CA ARG A 33 -15.09 -3.96 -0.72
C ARG A 33 -13.68 -4.49 -0.89
N PHE A 34 -13.40 -5.16 -2.01
CA PHE A 34 -12.08 -5.67 -2.32
C PHE A 34 -11.05 -4.55 -2.48
N ALA A 35 -11.41 -3.46 -3.16
CA ALA A 35 -10.53 -2.30 -3.32
C ALA A 35 -10.10 -1.71 -1.97
N ALA A 36 -11.04 -1.54 -1.03
CA ALA A 36 -10.74 -1.05 0.32
C ALA A 36 -9.88 -2.03 1.15
N GLN A 37 -10.06 -3.34 0.98
CA GLN A 37 -9.21 -4.34 1.65
C GLN A 37 -7.78 -4.32 1.09
N LYS A 38 -7.64 -4.18 -0.23
CA LYS A 38 -6.35 -4.08 -0.90
C LYS A 38 -5.56 -2.86 -0.42
N ASP A 39 -6.24 -1.72 -0.29
CA ASP A 39 -5.65 -0.47 0.19
C ASP A 39 -5.14 -0.59 1.64
N LYS A 40 -5.93 -1.18 2.54
CA LYS A 40 -5.49 -1.51 3.91
C LYS A 40 -4.26 -2.41 3.94
N ALA A 41 -4.15 -3.36 3.01
CA ALA A 41 -2.98 -4.23 2.91
C ALA A 41 -1.73 -3.44 2.49
N TYR A 42 -1.85 -2.50 1.55
CA TYR A 42 -0.75 -1.62 1.18
C TYR A 42 -0.31 -0.71 2.33
N VAL A 43 -1.26 -0.16 3.09
CA VAL A 43 -0.93 0.62 4.29
C VAL A 43 -0.20 -0.21 5.33
N ALA A 44 -0.61 -1.46 5.56
CA ALA A 44 0.09 -2.35 6.49
C ALA A 44 1.54 -2.62 6.05
N GLU A 45 1.78 -2.77 4.75
CA GLU A 45 3.12 -2.88 4.19
C GLU A 45 3.92 -1.58 4.40
N ALA A 46 3.32 -0.43 4.11
CA ALA A 46 3.96 0.87 4.29
C ALA A 46 4.35 1.13 5.75
N VAL A 47 3.47 0.84 6.69
CA VAL A 47 3.75 0.96 8.14
C VAL A 47 4.94 0.11 8.58
N ASN A 48 5.10 -1.09 8.02
CA ASN A 48 6.25 -1.94 8.30
C ASN A 48 7.55 -1.31 7.75
N ILE A 49 7.52 -0.77 6.53
CA ILE A 49 8.65 -0.08 5.92
C ILE A 49 9.00 1.19 6.72
N MET A 50 8.02 2.04 7.05
CA MET A 50 8.22 3.24 7.87
C MET A 50 8.80 2.91 9.25
N SER A 51 8.40 1.78 9.85
CA SER A 51 8.97 1.31 11.12
C SER A 51 10.44 0.88 10.98
N ALA A 52 10.83 0.31 9.84
CA ALA A 52 12.24 0.05 9.53
C ALA A 52 13.01 1.36 9.33
N ILE A 53 12.46 2.31 8.57
CA ILE A 53 13.05 3.64 8.34
C ILE A 53 13.29 4.34 9.68
N ARG A 54 12.30 4.32 10.58
CA ARG A 54 12.42 4.90 11.93
C ARG A 54 13.58 4.30 12.70
N GLN A 55 13.73 2.97 12.69
CA GLN A 55 14.84 2.29 13.38
C GLN A 55 16.20 2.70 12.79
N GLY A 56 16.32 2.77 11.46
CA GLY A 56 17.54 3.23 10.79
C GLY A 56 17.88 4.69 11.13
N GLN A 57 16.88 5.57 11.16
CA GLN A 57 17.04 6.97 11.55
C GLN A 57 17.48 7.13 13.02
N LEU A 58 16.91 6.35 13.93
CA LEU A 58 17.31 6.35 15.34
C LEU A 58 18.77 5.87 15.50
N ALA A 59 19.16 4.80 14.80
CA ALA A 59 20.54 4.33 14.80
C ALA A 59 21.51 5.40 14.24
N TYR A 60 21.17 6.01 13.11
CA TYR A 60 21.95 7.07 12.50
C TYR A 60 22.16 8.27 13.44
N ARG A 61 21.10 8.68 14.15
CA ARG A 61 21.16 9.78 15.12
C ARG A 61 22.08 9.48 16.30
N LEU A 62 22.14 8.22 16.77
CA LEU A 62 23.07 7.85 17.85
C LEU A 62 24.54 8.04 17.46
N GLU A 63 24.86 7.89 16.18
CA GLU A 63 26.23 8.04 15.66
C GLU A 63 26.55 9.49 15.25
N HIS A 64 25.57 10.21 14.70
CA HIS A 64 25.79 11.51 14.06
C HIS A 64 25.18 12.70 14.82
N SER A 65 24.47 12.46 15.92
CA SER A 65 23.72 13.48 16.69
C SER A 65 22.62 14.21 15.90
N THR A 66 22.27 13.73 14.70
CA THR A 66 21.22 14.28 13.84
C THR A 66 20.56 13.16 13.06
N TYR A 67 19.29 13.33 12.69
CA TYR A 67 18.64 12.51 11.68
C TYR A 67 19.11 12.89 10.27
N LYS A 68 18.81 12.03 9.29
CA LYS A 68 19.21 12.19 7.90
C LYS A 68 18.00 12.44 7.00
N ASN A 69 18.01 13.57 6.28
CA ASN A 69 17.05 13.79 5.20
C ASN A 69 17.33 12.81 4.06
N LEU A 70 16.26 12.19 3.55
CA LEU A 70 16.30 11.21 2.46
C LEU A 70 15.13 11.44 1.53
N THR A 71 15.43 11.75 0.28
CA THR A 71 14.47 11.83 -0.82
C THR A 71 14.42 10.51 -1.59
N THR A 72 13.60 10.46 -2.63
CA THR A 72 13.40 9.26 -3.44
C THR A 72 14.64 8.70 -4.10
N THR A 73 15.59 9.57 -4.45
CA THR A 73 16.79 9.20 -5.22
C THR A 73 18.06 9.21 -4.37
N ASP A 74 17.94 9.54 -3.09
CA ASP A 74 19.08 9.56 -2.18
C ASP A 74 19.63 8.16 -1.90
N ASN A 75 20.82 8.11 -1.30
CA ASN A 75 21.40 6.89 -0.82
C ASN A 75 20.81 6.50 0.55
N TRP A 76 19.92 5.50 0.56
CA TRP A 76 19.28 4.98 1.77
C TRP A 76 20.19 4.05 2.58
N ASP A 77 21.31 3.58 2.02
CA ASP A 77 22.26 2.69 2.73
C ASP A 77 22.89 3.41 3.93
N VAL A 78 22.87 4.74 3.97
CA VAL A 78 23.35 5.55 5.10
C VAL A 78 22.57 5.31 6.40
N ILE A 79 21.32 4.82 6.31
CA ILE A 79 20.54 4.38 7.47
C ILE A 79 20.41 2.84 7.53
N GLY A 80 21.28 2.13 6.79
CA GLY A 80 21.37 0.67 6.83
C GLY A 80 20.28 -0.07 6.05
N MET A 81 19.68 0.54 5.03
CA MET A 81 18.67 -0.12 4.20
C MET A 81 18.75 0.24 2.73
N SER A 82 18.30 -0.69 1.88
CA SER A 82 18.09 -0.40 0.47
C SER A 82 16.95 0.58 0.26
N ASN A 83 17.05 1.39 -0.79
CA ASN A 83 16.05 2.41 -1.13
C ASN A 83 14.66 1.76 -1.38
N PRO A 84 13.63 2.12 -0.58
CA PRO A 84 12.29 1.55 -0.71
C PRO A 84 11.53 2.08 -1.94
N ASN A 85 12.01 3.13 -2.61
CA ASN A 85 11.37 3.82 -3.73
C ASN A 85 11.69 3.22 -5.11
N ASN A 86 11.98 1.93 -5.17
CA ASN A 86 12.22 1.27 -6.46
C ASN A 86 10.95 1.29 -7.34
N SER A 87 11.10 1.09 -8.67
CA SER A 87 10.09 1.37 -9.70
C SER A 87 8.77 0.57 -9.63
N SER A 88 8.45 -0.10 -8.53
CA SER A 88 7.17 -0.80 -8.31
C SER A 88 6.56 -0.52 -6.94
N ALA A 89 7.13 0.41 -6.18
CA ALA A 89 6.69 0.79 -4.85
C ALA A 89 5.25 1.33 -4.88
N LYS A 90 4.46 0.92 -3.89
CA LYS A 90 3.05 1.33 -3.73
C LYS A 90 2.93 2.71 -3.07
N PHE A 91 3.99 3.06 -2.37
CA PHE A 91 4.19 4.31 -1.69
C PHE A 91 5.57 4.82 -2.07
N GLU A 92 5.68 6.14 -2.15
CA GLU A 92 6.92 6.87 -2.20
C GLU A 92 7.26 7.32 -0.77
N TYR A 93 8.47 7.04 -0.33
CA TYR A 93 8.96 7.31 1.01
C TYR A 93 9.99 8.42 0.98
N THR A 94 9.80 9.41 1.85
CA THR A 94 10.80 10.44 2.11
C THR A 94 11.00 10.63 3.61
N VAL A 95 12.17 11.15 3.99
CA VAL A 95 12.45 11.64 5.34
C VAL A 95 12.78 13.12 5.22
N THR A 96 11.93 13.95 5.79
CA THR A 96 12.04 15.41 5.78
C THR A 96 12.16 15.96 7.20
N ASN A 97 12.46 17.26 7.30
CA ASN A 97 12.66 17.94 8.58
C ASN A 97 13.67 17.23 9.49
N ALA A 98 14.66 16.55 8.90
CA ALA A 98 15.63 15.79 9.66
C ALA A 98 16.70 16.72 10.25
N ASP A 99 16.68 16.85 11.57
CA ASP A 99 17.62 17.61 12.38
C ASP A 99 18.01 16.84 13.65
N ALA A 100 18.56 17.52 14.66
CA ALA A 100 18.99 16.90 15.91
C ALA A 100 17.83 16.32 16.75
N ASP A 101 16.61 16.83 16.57
CA ASP A 101 15.48 16.57 17.47
C ASP A 101 14.24 16.05 16.72
N SER A 102 14.10 16.37 15.44
CA SER A 102 12.93 16.05 14.62
C SER A 102 13.33 15.34 13.33
N ALA A 103 12.45 14.46 12.87
CA ALA A 103 12.42 13.94 11.50
C ALA A 103 11.02 13.39 11.24
N ILE A 104 10.51 13.62 10.03
CA ILE A 104 9.21 13.13 9.58
C ILE A 104 9.46 12.14 8.46
N ILE A 105 9.01 10.91 8.63
CA ILE A 105 8.92 9.93 7.55
C ILE A 105 7.56 10.11 6.91
N GLU A 106 7.54 10.35 5.61
CA GLU A 106 6.33 10.44 4.80
C GLU A 106 6.27 9.23 3.87
N ALA A 107 5.08 8.66 3.71
CA ALA A 107 4.76 7.63 2.73
C ALA A 107 3.54 8.08 1.91
N GLU A 108 3.76 8.53 0.67
CA GLU A 108 2.71 9.01 -0.25
C GLU A 108 2.28 7.89 -1.20
N GLN A 109 0.98 7.59 -1.29
CA GLN A 109 0.49 6.52 -2.15
C GLN A 109 0.58 6.89 -3.63
N THR A 110 1.35 6.11 -4.41
CA THR A 110 1.55 6.38 -5.86
C THR A 110 0.62 5.57 -6.77
N ILE A 111 -0.08 4.57 -6.22
CA ILE A 111 -0.98 3.73 -7.02
C ILE A 111 -2.26 4.52 -7.36
N ALA A 112 -2.66 4.47 -8.63
CA ALA A 112 -3.97 4.93 -9.05
C ALA A 112 -5.11 4.30 -8.22
N GLY A 113 -5.89 5.15 -7.57
CA GLY A 113 -6.94 4.74 -6.65
C GLY A 113 -7.56 5.92 -5.91
N PRO A 114 -8.57 5.66 -5.07
CA PRO A 114 -9.25 6.72 -4.31
C PRO A 114 -8.38 7.34 -3.21
N ALA A 115 -7.22 6.77 -2.90
CA ALA A 115 -6.26 7.25 -1.91
C ALA A 115 -4.91 7.61 -2.57
N GLN A 116 -4.86 7.74 -3.91
CA GLN A 116 -3.69 8.25 -4.60
C GLN A 116 -3.35 9.65 -4.06
N ASP A 117 -2.06 9.90 -3.86
CA ASP A 117 -1.49 11.12 -3.30
C ASP A 117 -1.88 11.37 -1.81
N GLU A 118 -2.60 10.45 -1.16
CA GLU A 118 -2.77 10.48 0.30
C GLU A 118 -1.48 9.99 0.97
N ALA A 119 -1.08 10.70 2.03
CA ALA A 119 0.16 10.46 2.77
C ALA A 119 -0.08 9.90 4.18
N ILE A 120 0.81 9.01 4.59
CA ILE A 120 0.97 8.58 5.98
C ILE A 120 2.27 9.19 6.48
N GLU A 121 2.20 9.85 7.63
CA GLU A 121 3.36 10.47 8.24
C GLU A 121 3.66 9.82 9.60
N LEU A 122 4.95 9.70 9.91
CA LEU A 122 5.45 9.21 11.19
C LEU A 122 6.55 10.16 11.69
N ASP A 123 6.30 10.76 12.84
CA ASP A 123 7.35 11.47 13.58
C ASP A 123 8.33 10.44 14.16
N VAL A 124 9.59 10.52 13.75
CA VAL A 124 10.65 9.59 14.15
C VAL A 124 10.91 9.66 15.65
N ALA A 125 10.92 10.86 16.22
CA ALA A 125 11.25 11.10 17.61
C ALA A 125 10.10 10.69 18.53
N SER A 126 8.89 11.17 18.26
CA SER A 126 7.72 10.91 19.12
C SER A 126 7.02 9.59 18.82
N GLY A 127 7.16 9.06 17.60
CA GLY A 127 6.44 7.86 17.14
C GLY A 127 4.96 8.11 16.85
N ASN A 128 4.55 9.38 16.77
CA ASN A 128 3.18 9.77 16.49
C ASN A 128 2.87 9.66 14.99
N TRP A 129 1.68 9.18 14.68
CA TRP A 129 1.18 9.03 13.31
C TRP A 129 0.30 10.22 12.89
N SER A 130 0.59 10.79 11.72
CA SER A 130 -0.16 11.88 11.07
C SER A 130 -0.36 11.59 9.57
N GLY A 131 -0.67 12.62 8.77
CA GLY A 131 -1.09 12.47 7.38
C GLY A 131 -2.61 12.42 7.16
N ASP A 132 -3.01 12.45 5.90
CA ASP A 132 -4.41 12.48 5.46
C ASP A 132 -4.94 11.11 5.02
N HIS A 133 -4.08 10.10 4.91
CA HIS A 133 -4.48 8.77 4.47
C HIS A 133 -5.55 8.13 5.38
N ARG A 134 -6.69 7.76 4.79
CA ARG A 134 -7.89 7.29 5.52
C ARG A 134 -7.69 6.06 6.41
N PHE A 135 -6.71 5.21 6.08
CA PHE A 135 -6.37 3.98 6.81
C PHE A 135 -5.09 4.07 7.64
N ARG A 136 -4.53 5.28 7.83
CA ARG A 136 -3.34 5.46 8.66
C ARG A 136 -3.55 4.96 10.10
N PRO A 137 -2.46 4.53 10.78
CA PRO A 137 -2.54 4.22 12.20
C PRO A 137 -3.03 5.42 13.02
N ARG A 138 -3.72 5.13 14.12
CA ARG A 138 -4.17 6.12 15.10
C ARG A 138 -3.33 5.98 16.37
N ASN A 139 -2.94 7.11 16.96
CA ASN A 139 -2.26 7.17 18.26
C ASN A 139 -3.13 6.64 19.39
#